data_AF-D5EFE0-F1
#
_entry.id   AF-D5EFE0-F1
#
_cell.length_a   1.000
_cell.length_b   1.000
_cell.length_c   1.000
_cell.angle_alpha   90.00
_cell.angle_beta   90.00
_cell.angle_gamma   90.00
#
_symmetry.space_group_name_H-M   'P 1'
#
loop_
_entity.id
_entity.type
_entity.pdbx_description
1 polymer ?
#
loop_
_entity_poly.entity_id
_entity_poly.type
_entity_poly.pdbx_seq_one_letter_code
_entity_poly.pdbx_strand_id
1 'polypeptide(L)'
;MAKEKKIKTQSVSRYPKEVRSKAYSYSSERICWQFSTMDLDGPFKFCGLRPETWAKILSVMKEWDRKTWAEILDDRDHSISIDALSNRAVKRLEELERDDIDGICSLHIGGKSRLIGVRDRYVFQVLWWDSNHEVCPSHKK
;
A
#
# COMPACT_ATOMS: atom_id res chain seq x y z
N MET A 1 -70.11 -29.56 -4.53
CA MET A 1 -68.75 -29.99 -4.12
C MET A 1 -67.72 -29.17 -4.89
N ALA A 2 -67.06 -28.22 -4.22
CA ALA A 2 -65.98 -27.43 -4.79
C ALA A 2 -64.81 -27.46 -3.80
N LYS A 3 -63.66 -27.96 -4.25
CA LYS A 3 -62.47 -28.23 -3.44
C LYS A 3 -61.75 -26.92 -3.08
N GLU A 4 -61.54 -26.68 -1.80
CA GLU A 4 -60.66 -25.61 -1.30
C GLU A 4 -59.21 -25.86 -1.77
N LYS A 5 -58.63 -24.88 -2.46
CA LYS A 5 -57.20 -24.88 -2.83
C LYS A 5 -56.38 -24.39 -1.64
N LYS A 6 -55.63 -25.28 -0.99
CA LYS A 6 -54.58 -24.93 -0.02
C LYS A 6 -53.50 -24.12 -0.71
N ILE A 7 -53.38 -22.84 -0.35
CA ILE A 7 -52.27 -21.97 -0.75
C ILE A 7 -51.03 -22.41 0.05
N LYS A 8 -50.00 -22.90 -0.63
CA LYS A 8 -48.71 -23.23 -0.03
C LYS A 8 -47.92 -21.93 0.20
N THR A 9 -47.86 -21.47 1.45
CA THR A 9 -46.98 -20.38 1.85
C THR A 9 -45.53 -20.83 1.72
N GLN A 10 -44.81 -20.30 0.72
CA GLN A 10 -43.36 -20.47 0.62
C GLN A 10 -42.68 -19.67 1.73
N SER A 11 -41.95 -20.37 2.60
CA SER A 11 -41.10 -19.78 3.62
C SER A 11 -39.92 -19.08 2.95
N VAL A 12 -39.89 -17.75 3.02
CA VAL A 12 -38.72 -16.95 2.61
C VAL A 12 -37.63 -17.18 3.65
N SER A 13 -36.54 -17.85 3.25
CA SER A 13 -35.41 -18.09 4.15
C SER A 13 -34.73 -16.76 4.50
N ARG A 14 -34.55 -16.53 5.80
CA ARG A 14 -34.11 -15.28 6.42
C ARG A 14 -32.58 -15.22 6.56
N TYR A 15 -31.86 -15.70 5.55
CA TYR A 15 -30.41 -15.58 5.51
C TYR A 15 -30.03 -14.26 4.84
N PRO A 16 -29.16 -13.44 5.45
CA PRO A 16 -28.60 -12.28 4.75
C PRO A 16 -27.96 -12.77 3.47
N LYS A 17 -28.38 -12.24 2.32
CA LYS A 17 -27.61 -12.39 1.09
C LYS A 17 -26.26 -11.75 1.36
N GLU A 18 -25.19 -12.55 1.37
CA GLU A 18 -23.83 -12.01 1.31
C GLU A 18 -23.76 -11.09 0.09
N VAL A 19 -23.68 -9.79 0.35
CA VAL A 19 -23.38 -8.82 -0.68
C VAL A 19 -21.93 -9.11 -1.04
N ARG A 20 -21.74 -9.84 -2.14
CA ARG A 20 -20.43 -10.01 -2.77
C ARG A 20 -19.97 -8.61 -3.17
N SER A 21 -19.25 -7.94 -2.29
CA SER A 21 -18.62 -6.67 -2.63
C SER A 21 -17.71 -6.96 -3.82
N LYS A 22 -17.94 -6.28 -4.94
CA LYS A 22 -16.91 -6.24 -5.98
C LYS A 22 -15.69 -5.64 -5.30
N ALA A 23 -14.64 -6.43 -5.13
CA ALA A 23 -13.35 -5.89 -4.75
C ALA A 23 -12.98 -4.86 -5.83
N TYR A 24 -13.10 -3.58 -5.49
CA TYR A 24 -12.68 -2.52 -6.40
C TYR A 24 -11.17 -2.61 -6.50
N SER A 25 -10.69 -3.10 -7.65
CA SER A 25 -9.27 -3.10 -7.96
C SER A 25 -8.90 -1.70 -8.44
N TYR A 26 -8.14 -0.97 -7.63
CA TYR A 26 -7.61 0.35 -7.98
C TYR A 26 -6.39 0.26 -8.91
N SER A 27 -6.15 -0.91 -9.52
CA SER A 27 -4.97 -1.13 -10.37
C SER A 27 -5.01 -0.30 -11.65
N SER A 28 -6.19 0.04 -12.18
CA SER A 28 -6.33 0.92 -13.35
C SER A 28 -6.27 2.41 -13.02
N GLU A 29 -6.24 2.78 -11.75
CA GLU A 29 -6.17 4.17 -11.33
C GLU A 29 -4.73 4.67 -11.34
N ARG A 30 -4.57 5.96 -11.65
CA ARG A 30 -3.27 6.63 -11.59
C ARG A 30 -2.82 6.81 -10.16
N ILE A 31 -1.52 6.66 -9.92
CA ILE A 31 -0.95 6.94 -8.61
C ILE A 31 -1.15 8.42 -8.25
N CYS A 32 -1.43 8.70 -6.98
CA CYS A 32 -1.40 10.05 -6.41
C CYS A 32 -0.47 10.08 -5.21
N TRP A 33 0.36 11.11 -5.11
CA TRP A 33 1.33 11.24 -4.03
C TRP A 33 0.75 12.02 -2.85
N GLN A 34 0.80 11.45 -1.65
CA GLN A 34 0.51 12.17 -0.41
C GLN A 34 1.78 12.27 0.42
N PHE A 35 2.14 13.50 0.83
CA PHE A 35 3.38 13.79 1.56
C PHE A 35 3.17 14.12 3.05
N SER A 36 1.92 14.20 3.52
CA SER A 36 1.61 14.52 4.92
C SER A 36 2.14 13.47 5.91
N THR A 37 2.45 12.27 5.44
CA THR A 37 2.96 11.15 6.22
C THR A 37 4.48 11.01 6.16
N MET A 38 5.15 11.89 5.42
CA MET A 38 6.56 11.79 5.11
C MET A 38 7.41 12.03 6.36
N ASP A 39 8.24 11.05 6.71
CA ASP A 39 9.17 11.19 7.82
C ASP A 39 10.37 12.04 7.39
N LEU A 40 10.41 13.26 7.92
CA LEU A 40 11.50 14.19 7.67
C LEU A 40 12.68 13.97 8.62
N ASP A 41 12.54 13.08 9.62
CA ASP A 41 13.60 12.74 10.56
C ASP A 41 13.78 11.22 10.71
N GLY A 42 14.69 10.81 11.59
CA GLY A 42 14.96 9.41 11.85
C GLY A 42 15.85 8.74 10.79
N PRO A 43 15.82 7.41 10.75
CA PRO A 43 16.83 6.62 10.06
C PRO A 43 16.64 6.50 8.55
N PHE A 44 15.42 6.67 8.06
CA PHE A 44 15.03 6.50 6.65
C PHE A 44 14.52 7.81 6.03
N LYS A 45 15.05 8.92 6.55
CA LYS A 45 14.57 10.26 6.23
C LYS A 45 14.97 10.74 4.86
N PHE A 46 14.17 11.68 4.36
CA PHE A 46 14.48 12.44 3.16
C PHE A 46 15.39 13.66 3.43
N CYS A 47 15.47 14.11 4.68
CA CYS A 47 16.31 15.24 5.05
C CYS A 47 17.80 14.90 4.96
N GLY A 48 18.58 15.76 4.31
CA GLY A 48 20.02 15.56 4.10
C GLY A 48 20.39 14.70 2.89
N LEU A 49 19.42 14.30 2.06
CA LEU A 49 19.71 13.68 0.77
C LEU A 49 20.45 14.65 -0.15
N ARG A 50 21.44 14.14 -0.89
CA ARG A 50 22.16 14.91 -1.89
C ARG A 50 21.20 15.37 -3.01
N PRO A 51 21.44 16.54 -3.64
CA PRO A 51 20.59 17.06 -4.71
C PRO A 51 20.34 16.06 -5.85
N GLU A 52 21.33 15.25 -6.22
CA GLU A 52 21.21 14.27 -7.30
C GLU A 52 20.26 13.13 -6.93
N THR A 53 20.22 12.74 -5.65
CA THR A 53 19.27 11.74 -5.16
C THR A 53 17.86 12.29 -5.20
N TRP A 54 17.66 13.54 -4.79
CA TRP A 54 16.37 14.22 -4.89
C TRP A 54 15.91 14.34 -6.35
N ALA A 55 16.79 14.75 -7.25
CA ALA A 55 16.48 14.85 -8.68
C ALA A 55 16.05 13.48 -9.25
N LYS A 56 16.72 12.39 -8.84
CA LYS A 56 16.33 11.02 -9.22
C LYS A 56 14.93 10.66 -8.71
N ILE A 57 14.66 10.90 -7.42
CA ILE A 57 13.35 10.60 -6.81
C ILE A 57 12.24 11.37 -7.53
N LEU A 58 12.40 12.70 -7.67
CA LEU A 58 11.41 13.55 -8.31
C LEU A 58 11.22 13.20 -9.79
N SER A 59 12.29 12.81 -10.49
CA SER A 59 12.18 12.34 -11.88
C SER A 59 11.31 11.09 -11.99
N VAL A 60 11.50 10.10 -11.11
CA VAL A 60 10.69 8.88 -11.10
C VAL A 60 9.24 9.18 -10.69
N MET A 61 9.03 9.98 -9.64
CA MET A 61 7.68 10.37 -9.21
C MET A 61 6.92 11.12 -10.30
N LYS A 62 7.59 12.01 -11.05
CA LYS A 62 7.02 12.74 -12.19
C LYS A 62 6.66 11.81 -13.35
N GLU A 63 7.46 10.79 -13.61
CA GLU A 63 7.15 9.78 -14.62
C GLU A 63 5.92 8.96 -14.21
N TRP A 64 5.90 8.50 -12.95
CA TRP A 64 4.89 7.60 -12.44
C TRP A 64 3.55 8.25 -12.13
N ASP A 65 3.50 9.55 -11.83
CA ASP A 65 2.23 10.31 -11.71
C ASP A 65 1.36 10.22 -12.98
N ARG A 66 1.94 9.77 -14.10
CA ARG A 66 1.25 9.51 -15.37
C ARG A 66 0.82 8.06 -15.58
N LYS A 67 1.27 7.16 -14.73
CA LYS A 67 1.06 5.72 -14.80
C LYS A 67 -0.01 5.27 -13.82
N THR A 68 -0.66 4.18 -14.19
CA THR A 68 -1.57 3.42 -13.33
C THR A 68 -0.80 2.54 -12.37
N TRP A 69 -1.44 2.13 -11.28
CA TRP A 69 -0.86 1.15 -10.35
C TRP A 69 -0.48 -0.18 -11.04
N ALA A 70 -1.23 -0.60 -12.05
CA ALA A 70 -0.93 -1.78 -12.85
C ALA A 70 0.35 -1.65 -13.69
N GLU A 71 0.71 -0.43 -14.08
CA GLU A 71 1.93 -0.15 -14.85
C GLU A 71 3.16 0.09 -13.95
N ILE A 72 2.92 0.49 -12.70
CA ILE A 72 3.98 0.76 -11.71
C ILE A 72 4.39 -0.53 -11.02
N LEU A 73 3.42 -1.30 -10.52
CA LEU A 73 3.71 -2.51 -9.76
C LEU A 73 4.27 -3.59 -10.67
N ASP A 74 5.51 -3.99 -10.42
CA ASP A 74 6.09 -5.22 -10.96
C ASP A 74 6.11 -6.33 -9.89
N ASP A 75 6.65 -7.51 -10.23
CA ASP A 75 6.79 -8.63 -9.28
C ASP A 75 7.64 -8.30 -8.04
N ARG A 76 8.40 -7.20 -8.06
CA ARG A 76 9.29 -6.76 -6.97
C ARG A 76 8.61 -5.73 -6.07
N ASP A 77 7.57 -5.07 -6.54
CA ASP A 77 6.80 -4.09 -5.79
C ASP A 77 5.64 -4.79 -5.08
N HIS A 78 5.81 -5.02 -3.78
CA HIS A 78 4.87 -5.79 -2.98
C HIS A 78 4.43 -5.01 -1.74
N SER A 79 3.25 -5.39 -1.24
CA SER A 79 2.86 -5.05 0.13
C SER A 79 3.68 -5.93 1.07
N ILE A 80 4.32 -5.30 2.04
CA ILE A 80 5.19 -5.90 3.05
C ILE A 80 4.42 -5.87 4.36
N SER A 81 4.23 -7.05 4.98
CA SER A 81 3.67 -7.16 6.34
C SER A 81 4.62 -6.48 7.34
N ILE A 82 4.07 -5.91 8.41
CA ILE A 82 4.85 -5.35 9.51
C ILE A 82 5.83 -6.36 10.10
N ASP A 83 5.47 -7.64 10.12
CA ASP A 83 6.33 -8.73 10.63
C ASP A 83 7.62 -8.95 9.80
N ALA A 84 7.64 -8.49 8.55
CA ALA A 84 8.80 -8.59 7.67
C ALA A 84 9.76 -7.38 7.79
N LEU A 85 9.36 -6.35 8.55
CA LEU A 85 10.17 -5.15 8.72
C LEU A 85 11.34 -5.37 9.68
N SER A 86 12.39 -4.58 9.49
CA SER A 86 13.47 -4.54 10.47
C SER A 86 12.97 -3.96 11.80
N ASN A 87 13.55 -4.39 12.92
CA ASN A 87 13.22 -3.84 14.25
C ASN A 87 13.34 -2.30 14.30
N ARG A 88 14.27 -1.74 13.51
CA ARG A 88 14.46 -0.28 13.39
C ARG A 88 13.28 0.39 12.70
N ALA A 89 12.70 -0.24 11.68
CA ALA A 89 11.51 0.24 11.00
C ALA A 89 10.27 0.12 11.90
N VAL A 90 10.06 -1.02 12.55
CA VAL A 90 8.93 -1.20 13.49
C VAL A 90 8.95 -0.13 14.59
N LYS A 91 10.10 0.04 15.26
CA LYS A 91 10.25 1.07 16.29
C LYS A 91 9.98 2.48 15.76
N ARG A 92 10.38 2.78 14.52
CA ARG A 92 10.12 4.10 13.93
C ARG A 92 8.64 4.31 13.62
N LEU A 93 7.89 3.27 13.25
CA LEU A 93 6.43 3.36 13.10
C LEU A 93 5.76 3.70 14.43
N GLU A 94 6.18 3.05 15.52
CA GLU A 94 5.68 3.35 16.87
C GLU A 94 5.97 4.80 17.28
N GLU A 95 7.20 5.29 17.03
CA GLU A 95 7.59 6.68 17.31
C GLU A 95 6.78 7.70 16.48
N LEU A 96 6.25 7.30 15.33
CA LEU A 96 5.42 8.12 14.45
C LEU A 96 3.92 7.95 14.71
N GLU A 97 3.53 7.14 15.70
CA GLU A 97 2.13 6.78 16.00
C GLU A 97 1.42 6.18 14.77
N ARG A 98 2.11 5.26 14.07
CA ARG A 98 1.65 4.55 12.87
C ARG A 98 1.76 3.02 12.97
N ASP A 99 1.70 2.51 14.19
CA ASP A 99 1.72 1.08 14.51
C ASP A 99 0.38 0.37 14.22
N ASP A 100 -0.63 1.11 13.78
CA ASP A 100 -1.96 0.64 13.42
C ASP A 100 -2.11 0.20 11.95
N ILE A 101 -1.08 0.37 11.12
CA ILE A 101 -1.11 0.00 9.70
C ILE A 101 -0.87 -1.50 9.52
N ASP A 102 -1.61 -2.14 8.61
CA ASP A 102 -1.46 -3.58 8.32
C ASP A 102 -0.16 -3.93 7.56
N GLY A 103 0.46 -2.93 6.94
CA GLY A 103 1.66 -3.12 6.13
C GLY A 103 2.08 -1.87 5.38
N ILE A 104 3.22 -1.97 4.72
CA ILE A 104 3.79 -0.92 3.87
C ILE A 104 3.89 -1.40 2.43
N CYS A 105 4.04 -0.46 1.50
CA CYS A 105 4.30 -0.69 0.10
C CYS A 105 5.71 -0.18 -0.21
N SER A 106 6.50 -1.02 -0.88
CA SER A 106 7.85 -0.68 -1.33
C SER A 106 7.87 -0.55 -2.85
N LEU A 107 8.25 0.62 -3.36
CA LEU A 107 8.39 0.89 -4.78
C LEU A 107 9.86 1.01 -5.20
N HIS A 108 10.27 0.29 -6.24
CA HIS A 108 11.63 0.29 -6.76
C HIS A 108 11.97 1.53 -7.58
N ILE A 109 12.86 2.39 -7.07
CA ILE A 109 13.33 3.60 -7.78
C ILE A 109 14.63 3.36 -8.57
N GLY A 110 15.31 2.23 -8.36
CA GLY A 110 16.53 1.85 -9.07
C GLY A 110 17.64 1.33 -8.16
N GLY A 111 18.34 0.28 -8.60
CA GLY A 111 19.37 -0.40 -7.80
C GLY A 111 18.77 -0.96 -6.50
N LYS A 112 19.35 -0.58 -5.36
CA LYS A 112 18.88 -0.98 -4.02
C LYS A 112 17.84 -0.04 -3.42
N SER A 113 17.62 1.13 -4.02
CA SER A 113 16.82 2.17 -3.39
C SER A 113 15.33 1.92 -3.56
N ARG A 114 14.55 2.19 -2.51
CA ARG A 114 13.09 2.05 -2.45
C ARG A 114 12.46 3.32 -1.93
N LEU A 115 11.31 3.66 -2.50
CA LEU A 115 10.38 4.57 -1.88
C LEU A 115 9.39 3.74 -1.07
N ILE A 116 9.26 4.06 0.21
CA ILE A 116 8.42 3.32 1.14
C ILE A 116 7.23 4.18 1.53
N GLY A 117 6.06 3.58 1.61
CA GLY A 117 4.82 4.28 1.95
C GLY A 117 3.67 3.35 2.24
N VAL A 118 2.49 3.90 2.46
CA VAL A 118 1.24 3.12 2.58
C VAL A 118 0.43 3.34 1.31
N ARG A 119 -0.08 2.26 0.74
CA ARG A 119 -1.01 2.34 -0.40
C ARG A 119 -2.43 2.33 0.13
N ASP A 120 -3.11 3.47 0.03
CA ASP A 120 -4.56 3.58 0.22
C ASP A 120 -5.22 3.78 -1.14
N ARG A 121 -5.81 2.72 -1.69
CA ARG A 121 -6.45 2.71 -3.01
C ARG A 121 -5.47 3.13 -4.11
N TYR A 122 -5.65 4.35 -4.65
CA TYR A 122 -4.79 4.93 -5.69
C TYR A 122 -3.75 5.92 -5.12
N VAL A 123 -3.81 6.23 -3.83
CA VAL A 123 -2.91 7.15 -3.16
C VAL A 123 -1.74 6.38 -2.56
N PHE A 124 -0.52 6.86 -2.81
CA PHE A 124 0.67 6.43 -2.10
C PHE A 124 1.04 7.51 -1.07
N GLN A 125 0.86 7.14 0.20
CA GLN A 125 1.25 7.93 1.35
C GLN A 125 2.75 7.75 1.59
N VAL A 126 3.55 8.69 1.10
CA VAL A 126 5.01 8.64 1.17
C VAL A 126 5.43 8.66 2.63
N LEU A 127 6.21 7.66 3.06
CA LEU A 127 6.68 7.53 4.44
C LEU A 127 8.20 7.70 4.52
N TRP A 128 8.96 6.86 3.83
CA TRP A 128 10.42 6.79 3.95
C TRP A 128 11.15 6.71 2.62
N TRP A 129 12.42 7.09 2.66
CA TRP A 129 13.41 6.80 1.63
C TRP A 129 14.38 5.72 2.14
N ASP A 130 14.36 4.57 1.51
CA ASP A 130 15.25 3.47 1.85
C ASP A 130 16.33 3.32 0.77
N SER A 131 17.50 3.89 1.02
CA SER A 131 18.58 3.88 0.02
C SER A 131 19.21 2.49 -0.21
N ASN A 132 19.17 1.62 0.81
CA ASN A 132 19.99 0.41 0.91
C ASN A 132 19.20 -0.88 1.19
N HIS A 133 17.87 -0.83 1.17
CA HIS A 133 16.98 -1.93 1.51
C HIS A 133 17.10 -2.35 2.99
N GLU A 134 17.15 -1.35 3.88
CA GLU A 134 17.27 -1.51 5.33
C GLU A 134 15.91 -1.58 6.06
N VAL A 135 14.83 -1.16 5.40
CA VAL A 135 13.47 -1.20 5.97
C VAL A 135 12.97 -2.65 6.07
N CYS A 136 13.18 -3.45 5.02
CA CYS A 136 12.82 -4.86 4.96
C CYS A 136 13.99 -5.67 4.38
N PRO A 137 15.09 -5.86 5.14
CA PRO A 137 16.26 -6.55 4.63
C PRO A 137 15.89 -7.99 4.26
N SER A 138 16.20 -8.39 3.02
CA SER A 138 16.02 -9.79 2.64
C SER A 138 16.98 -10.64 3.46
N HIS A 139 16.44 -11.67 4.11
CA HIS A 139 17.26 -12.70 4.72
C HIS A 139 17.97 -13.41 3.56
N LYS A 140 19.24 -13.05 3.32
CA LYS A 140 20.08 -13.87 2.46
C LYS A 140 20.15 -15.25 3.12
N LYS A 141 19.66 -16.26 2.40
CA LYS A 141 20.03 -17.66 2.67
C LYS A 141 21.54 -17.82 2.51
#